data_AF-A0A372LS46-F1
#
_entry.id   AF-A0A372LS46-F1
#
_cell.length_a   1.000
_cell.length_b   1.000
_cell.length_c   1.000
_cell.angle_alpha   90.00
_cell.angle_beta   90.00
_cell.angle_gamma   90.00
#
_symmetry.space_group_name_H-M   'P 1'
#
loop_
_entity.id
_entity.type
_entity.pdbx_description
1 polymer ?
#
loop_
_entity_poly.entity_id
_entity_poly.type
_entity_poly.pdbx_seq_one_letter_code
_entity_poly.pdbx_strand_id
1 'polypeptide(L)' 'MDEEFDLIEQFYYEAGNFVLFCTNIKTYQAMTEEKRKKLIEKMTIMVCKAFAPRRNYDISKAEIREFVKVVIEYEVDRMQ' A
#
# COMPACT_ATOMS: atom_id res chain seq x y z
N MET A 1 -2.38 -16.05 -22.00
CA MET A 1 -3.30 -15.76 -20.87
C MET A 1 -2.44 -15.18 -19.76
N ASP A 2 -1.61 -14.19 -20.11
CA ASP A 2 -0.38 -13.86 -19.37
C ASP A 2 -0.24 -12.33 -19.19
N GLU A 3 -0.66 -11.54 -20.19
CA GLU A 3 -0.56 -10.07 -20.15
C GLU A 3 -1.38 -9.39 -19.03
N GLU A 4 -2.54 -9.94 -18.66
CA GLU A 4 -3.38 -9.35 -17.59
C GLU A 4 -2.82 -9.65 -16.19
N PHE A 5 -2.15 -10.80 -16.03
CA PHE A 5 -1.48 -11.16 -14.79
C PHE A 5 -0.26 -10.24 -14.56
N ASP A 6 0.50 -9.97 -15.63
CA ASP A 6 1.65 -9.06 -15.60
C ASP A 6 1.26 -7.62 -15.20
N LEU A 7 0.08 -7.14 -15.63
CA LEU A 7 -0.39 -5.78 -15.31
C LEU A 7 -0.79 -5.62 -13.83
N ILE A 8 -1.40 -6.64 -13.23
CA ILE A 8 -1.79 -6.61 -11.81
C ILE A 8 -0.54 -6.72 -10.93
N GLU A 9 0.42 -7.58 -11.29
CA GLU A 9 1.69 -7.67 -10.58
C GLU A 9 2.48 -6.36 -10.66
N GLN A 10 2.56 -5.75 -11.84
CA GLN A 10 3.19 -4.44 -12.02
C GLN A 10 2.51 -3.38 -11.16
N PHE A 11 1.17 -3.37 -11.10
CA PHE A 11 0.44 -2.46 -10.23
C PHE A 11 0.84 -2.63 -8.76
N TYR A 12 0.86 -3.85 -8.22
CA TYR A 12 1.22 -4.07 -6.83
C TYR A 12 2.68 -3.71 -6.55
N TYR A 13 3.59 -3.96 -7.50
CA TYR A 13 4.98 -3.55 -7.39
C TYR A 13 5.13 -2.02 -7.31
N GLU A 14 4.52 -1.29 -8.24
CA GLU A 14 4.57 0.18 -8.28
C GLU A 14 3.87 0.82 -7.08
N ALA A 15 2.70 0.31 -6.71
CA ALA A 15 1.95 0.79 -5.55
C ALA A 15 2.70 0.53 -4.23
N GLY A 16 3.38 -0.62 -4.11
CA GLY A 16 4.21 -0.94 -2.96
C GLY A 16 5.38 0.03 -2.82
N ASN A 17 6.12 0.26 -3.91
CA ASN A 17 7.21 1.24 -3.95
C ASN A 17 6.71 2.65 -3.61
N PHE A 18 5.54 3.05 -4.12
CA PHE A 18 4.93 4.33 -3.80
C PHE A 18 4.60 4.46 -2.30
N VAL A 19 4.03 3.41 -1.69
CA VAL A 19 3.72 3.38 -0.25
C VAL A 19 4.99 3.53 0.57
N LEU A 20 6.05 2.79 0.24
CA LEU A 20 7.33 2.85 0.96
C LEU A 20 8.01 4.21 0.79
N PHE A 21 8.00 4.78 -0.42
CA PHE A 21 8.53 6.13 -0.68
C PHE A 21 7.80 7.21 0.14
N CYS A 22 6.49 7.06 0.30
CA CYS A 22 5.67 8.01 1.04
C CYS A 22 5.65 7.79 2.56
N THR A 23 6.21 6.68 3.06
CA THR A 23 6.12 6.27 4.46
C THR A 23 7.49 6.30 5.14
N ASN A 24 7.64 7.14 6.15
CA ASN A 24 8.79 7.07 7.04
C ASN A 24 8.58 5.93 8.06
N ILE A 25 9.20 4.77 7.80
CA ILE A 25 9.02 3.54 8.58
C ILE A 25 9.44 3.70 10.04
N LYS A 26 10.56 4.39 10.32
CA LYS A 26 11.00 4.68 11.70
C LYS A 26 9.95 5.50 12.46
N THR A 27 9.35 6.48 11.80
CA THR A 27 8.28 7.28 12.41
C THR A 27 7.03 6.43 12.64
N TYR A 28 6.65 5.58 11.69
CA TYR A 28 5.52 4.65 11.84
C TYR A 28 5.69 3.71 13.04
N GLN A 29 6.89 3.15 13.24
CA GLN A 29 7.20 2.31 14.40
C GLN A 29 7.02 3.06 15.72
N ALA A 30 7.35 4.35 15.78
CA ALA A 30 7.16 5.18 16.98
C ALA A 30 5.71 5.68 17.18
N MET A 31 4.79 5.46 16.22
CA MET A 31 3.40 5.91 16.34
C MET A 31 2.57 5.01 17.26
N THR A 32 1.56 5.63 17.88
CA THR A 32 0.47 4.90 18.55
C THR A 32 -0.37 4.12 17.53
N GLU A 33 -1.07 3.07 17.98
CA GLU A 33 -1.94 2.26 17.12
C GLU A 33 -2.98 3.09 16.36
N GLU A 34 -3.60 4.08 17.03
CA GLU A 34 -4.56 4.99 16.40
C GLU A 34 -3.94 5.79 15.25
N LYS A 35 -2.72 6.32 15.44
CA LYS A 35 -1.99 7.07 14.42
C LYS A 35 -1.57 6.17 13.25
N ARG A 36 -1.17 4.93 13.52
CA ARG A 36 -0.88 3.93 12.48
C ARG A 36 -2.11 3.64 11.63
N LYS A 37 -3.27 3.41 12.24
CA LYS A 37 -4.56 3.22 11.53
C LYS A 37 -4.89 4.41 10.63
N LYS A 38 -4.69 5.64 11.13
CA LYS A 38 -4.89 6.88 10.35
C LYS A 38 -3.92 6.99 9.17
N LEU A 39 -2.65 6.61 9.35
CA LEU A 39 -1.66 6.60 8.28
C LEU A 39 -2.02 5.59 7.18
N ILE A 40 -2.38 4.36 7.57
CA ILE A 40 -2.81 3.31 6.63
C ILE A 40 -4.00 3.80 5.80
N GLU A 41 -5.01 4.42 6.43
CA GLU A 41 -6.16 4.95 5.71
C GLU A 41 -5.76 6.09 4.75
N LYS A 42 -4.88 7.00 5.19
CA LYS A 42 -4.36 8.07 4.33
C LYS A 42 -3.61 7.49 3.12
N MET A 43 -2.80 6.45 3.33
CA MET A 43 -2.01 5.84 2.26
C MET A 43 -2.88 5.05 1.29
N THR A 44 -3.89 4.35 1.79
CA THR A 44 -4.94 3.72 1.00
C THR A 44 -5.58 4.73 0.04
N ILE A 45 -5.99 5.90 0.55
CA ILE A 45 -6.59 6.95 -0.26
C ILE A 45 -5.60 7.49 -1.31
N MET A 46 -4.33 7.67 -0.95
CA MET A 46 -3.31 8.14 -1.88
C MET A 46 -3.05 7.15 -3.01
N VAL A 47 -2.94 5.84 -2.71
CA VAL A 47 -2.84 4.78 -3.73
C VAL A 47 -4.08 4.78 -4.63
N CYS A 48 -5.28 4.84 -4.04
CA CYS A 48 -6.52 4.87 -4.83
C CYS A 48 -6.59 6.06 -5.78
N LYS A 49 -6.07 7.23 -5.37
CA LYS A 49 -6.03 8.44 -6.21
C LYS A 49 -4.96 8.36 -7.30
N ALA A 50 -3.79 7.82 -6.99
CA ALA A 50 -2.68 7.76 -7.94
C ALA A 50 -2.91 6.72 -9.05
N PHE A 51 -3.42 5.54 -8.68
CA PHE A 51 -3.48 4.39 -9.58
C PHE A 51 -4.89 4.02 -10.05
N ALA A 52 -5.93 4.64 -9.48
CA ALA A 52 -7.35 4.34 -9.78
C ALA A 52 -7.67 2.82 -9.83
N PRO A 53 -7.29 2.03 -8.80
CA PRO A 53 -7.19 0.58 -8.89
C PRO A 53 -8.52 -0.11 -9.18
N ARG A 54 -9.64 0.44 -8.66
CA ARG A 54 -10.98 -0.08 -8.97
C ARG A 54 -11.34 0.03 -10.45
N ARG A 55 -10.93 1.10 -11.12
CA ARG A 55 -11.23 1.32 -12.54
C ARG A 55 -10.29 0.52 -13.44
N ASN A 56 -9.03 0.44 -13.06
CA ASN A 56 -7.97 -0.10 -13.91
C ASN A 56 -7.77 -1.62 -13.74
N TYR A 57 -8.09 -2.18 -12.56
CA TYR A 57 -7.80 -3.57 -12.21
C TYR A 57 -8.93 -4.26 -11.43
N ASP A 58 -10.10 -3.62 -11.30
CA ASP A 58 -11.23 -4.04 -10.46
C ASP A 58 -10.93 -4.21 -8.94
N ILE A 59 -9.73 -3.85 -8.47
CA ILE A 59 -9.31 -4.01 -7.08
C ILE A 59 -10.05 -3.02 -6.16
N SER A 60 -10.68 -3.53 -5.10
CA SER A 60 -11.46 -2.75 -4.15
C SER A 60 -10.59 -1.91 -3.20
N LYS A 61 -11.16 -0.84 -2.64
CA LYS A 61 -10.47 -0.04 -1.62
C LYS A 61 -10.07 -0.87 -0.39
N ALA A 62 -10.88 -1.87 -0.03
CA ALA A 62 -10.60 -2.75 1.11
C ALA A 62 -9.35 -3.60 0.87
N GLU A 63 -9.18 -4.14 -0.34
CA GLU A 63 -7.98 -4.87 -0.74
C GLU A 63 -6.75 -3.97 -0.75
N ILE A 64 -6.86 -2.75 -1.27
CA ILE A 64 -5.76 -1.76 -1.21
C ILE A 64 -5.37 -1.43 0.23
N ARG A 65 -6.34 -1.34 1.13
CA ARG A 65 -6.09 -1.06 2.54
C ARG A 65 -5.29 -2.18 3.20
N GLU A 66 -5.63 -3.43 2.93
CA GLU A 66 -4.87 -4.58 3.47
C GLU A 66 -3.49 -4.66 2.83
N PHE A 67 -3.39 -4.45 1.51
CA PHE A 67 -2.11 -4.38 0.81
C PHE A 67 -1.16 -3.33 1.41
N VAL A 68 -1.64 -2.09 1.61
CA VAL A 68 -0.87 -1.00 2.23
C VAL A 68 -0.37 -1.40 3.62
N LYS A 69 -1.24 -2.01 4.42
CA LYS A 69 -0.88 -2.48 5.76
C LYS A 69 0.22 -3.54 5.70
N VAL A 70 0.06 -4.57 4.86
CA VAL A 70 1.04 -5.65 4.68
C VAL A 70 2.39 -5.10 4.23
N VAL A 71 2.43 -4.18 3.25
CA VAL A 71 3.68 -3.57 2.76
C VAL A 71 4.42 -2.85 3.88
N ILE A 72 3.72 -2.03 4.67
CA ILE A 72 4.35 -1.28 5.77
C ILE A 72 4.81 -2.21 6.89
N GLU A 73 3.99 -3.19 7.29
CA GLU A 73 4.32 -4.14 8.36
C GLU A 73 5.48 -5.07 7.96
N TYR A 74 5.50 -5.55 6.72
CA TYR A 74 6.62 -6.31 6.18
C TYR A 74 7.93 -5.52 6.22
N GLU A 75 7.90 -4.24 5.83
CA GLU A 75 9.09 -3.39 5.87
C GLU A 75 9.55 -3.12 7.31
N VAL A 76 8.60 -2.96 8.24
CA VAL A 76 8.90 -2.85 9.68
C VAL A 76 9.67 -4.06 10.18
N ASP A 77 9.22 -5.26 9.83
CA ASP A 77 9.83 -6.52 10.26
C ASP A 77 11.20 -6.74 9.59
N ARG A 78 11.36 -6.31 8.33
CA ARG A 78 12.63 -6.39 7.59
C ARG A 78 13.74 -5.50 8.16
N MET A 79 13.37 -4.39 8.81
CA MET A 79 14.31 -3.43 9.41
C MET A 79 14.76 -3.78 10.83
N GLN A 80 14.24 -4.87 11.42
CA GLN A 80 14.62 -5.37 12.74
C GLN A 80 15.83 -6.31 12.66
#